data_AF-A0A661L8U4-F1
#
_entry.id   AF-A0A661L8U4-F1
#
_cell.length_a   1.000
_cell.length_b   1.000
_cell.length_c   1.000
_cell.angle_alpha   90.00
_cell.angle_beta   90.00
_cell.angle_gamma   90.00
#
_symmetry.space_group_name_H-M   'P 1'
#
loop_
_entity.id
_entity.type
_entity.pdbx_description
1 polymer ?
#
loop_
_entity_poly.entity_id
_entity_poly.type
_entity_poly.pdbx_seq_one_letter_code
_entity_poly.pdbx_strand_id
1 'polypeptide(L)'
;MANNVGPYEKVRPQQSLLFRIVAFFSRLQMVYVINRLENARVVIIIFVLTAATAALGIITVAAYLAKLPLLFPPLAPSAFILFYTPMAVTASPRSVLLSHGLGVAIGILSLRLCVLLWPHSGLLDPQVMNWHRIVVIAISTGAMAVLMILMRCIHPPAAATALIAALGYFATPIQILGLLAAVVFLILEALFLYGYWEEFLIPFGGPIQGL
;
A
#
# COMPACT_ATOMS: atom_id res chain seq x y z
N MET A 1 -3.93 67.34 -14.85
CA MET A 1 -5.16 66.94 -15.58
C MET A 1 -4.69 66.39 -16.92
N ALA A 2 -4.89 65.14 -17.34
CA ALA A 2 -5.75 64.06 -16.88
C ALA A 2 -5.06 62.70 -17.12
N ASN A 3 -5.27 61.74 -16.21
CA ASN A 3 -4.83 60.35 -16.34
C ASN A 3 -5.76 59.63 -17.32
N ASN A 4 -5.25 59.21 -18.48
CA ASN A 4 -5.94 58.30 -19.38
C ASN A 4 -5.65 56.84 -18.98
N VAL A 5 -6.40 56.33 -18.01
CA VAL A 5 -6.54 54.89 -17.78
C VAL A 5 -7.73 54.41 -18.60
N GLY A 6 -7.46 53.64 -19.66
CA GLY A 6 -8.48 53.04 -20.52
C GLY A 6 -9.30 51.96 -19.77
N PRO A 7 -10.50 51.60 -20.26
CA PRO A 7 -11.52 50.84 -19.53
C PRO A 7 -11.26 49.33 -19.43
N TYR A 8 -10.02 48.88 -19.61
CA TYR A 8 -9.67 47.47 -19.50
C TYR A 8 -9.05 47.19 -18.13
N GLU A 9 -9.90 47.21 -17.12
CA GLU A 9 -9.60 46.57 -15.84
C GLU A 9 -9.39 45.08 -16.12
N LYS A 10 -8.12 44.64 -16.10
CA LYS A 10 -7.73 43.23 -16.23
C LYS A 10 -8.31 42.45 -15.05
N VAL A 11 -9.56 41.99 -15.18
CA VAL A 11 -10.13 40.95 -14.32
C VAL A 11 -9.29 39.70 -14.55
N ARG A 12 -8.37 39.41 -13.62
CA ARG A 12 -7.62 38.14 -13.64
C ARG A 12 -8.62 37.02 -13.33
N PRO A 13 -8.85 36.04 -14.22
CA PRO A 13 -9.77 34.93 -13.95
C PRO A 13 -9.16 33.88 -13.01
N GLN A 14 -8.35 34.28 -12.03
CA GLN A 14 -7.46 33.41 -11.25
C GLN A 14 -7.79 33.38 -9.74
N GLN A 15 -9.06 33.39 -9.36
CA GLN A 15 -9.47 33.28 -7.95
C GLN A 15 -10.60 32.28 -7.68
N SER A 16 -11.03 31.48 -8.66
CA SER A 16 -12.09 30.51 -8.40
C SER A 16 -11.60 29.43 -7.42
N LEU A 17 -12.44 29.12 -6.44
CA LEU A 17 -12.20 28.10 -5.42
C LEU A 17 -11.98 26.73 -6.09
N LEU A 18 -12.67 26.48 -7.21
CA LEU A 18 -12.44 25.34 -8.10
C LEU A 18 -11.03 25.33 -8.68
N PHE A 19 -10.49 26.45 -9.16
CA PHE A 19 -9.10 26.50 -9.62
C PHE A 19 -8.12 26.30 -8.46
N ARG A 20 -8.40 26.79 -7.25
CA ARG A 20 -7.54 26.51 -6.08
C ARG A 20 -7.58 25.05 -5.66
N ILE A 21 -8.75 24.40 -5.71
CA ILE A 21 -8.90 22.97 -5.44
C ILE A 21 -8.18 22.16 -6.52
N VAL A 22 -8.47 22.43 -7.80
CA VAL A 22 -7.82 21.76 -8.94
C VAL A 22 -6.32 22.02 -8.94
N ALA A 23 -5.87 23.23 -8.63
CA ALA A 23 -4.45 23.57 -8.52
C ALA A 23 -3.79 23.01 -7.25
N PHE A 24 -4.54 22.78 -6.18
CA PHE A 24 -4.07 22.08 -4.97
C PHE A 24 -3.86 20.60 -5.29
N PHE A 25 -4.79 19.97 -6.00
CA PHE A 25 -4.66 18.61 -6.50
C PHE A 25 -3.59 18.50 -7.61
N SER A 26 -3.45 19.50 -8.48
CA SER A 26 -2.41 19.52 -9.53
C SER A 26 -1.03 19.95 -9.00
N ARG A 27 -0.95 20.55 -7.80
CA ARG A 27 0.30 20.88 -7.09
C ARG A 27 0.86 19.73 -6.25
N LEU A 28 0.24 18.55 -6.28
CA LEU A 28 0.80 17.32 -5.72
C LEU A 28 1.90 16.70 -6.61
N GLN A 29 2.49 17.45 -7.55
CA GLN A 29 3.80 17.15 -8.16
C GLN A 29 4.94 17.29 -7.12
N MET A 30 4.83 16.55 -6.02
CA MET A 30 5.67 16.70 -4.84
C MET A 30 7.16 16.48 -5.16
N VAL A 31 7.46 15.62 -6.13
CA VAL A 31 8.82 15.34 -6.62
C VAL A 31 9.48 16.60 -7.21
N TYR A 32 8.73 17.48 -7.87
CA TYR A 32 9.28 18.71 -8.46
C TYR A 32 9.45 19.83 -7.43
N VAL A 33 8.55 19.92 -6.45
CA VAL A 33 8.54 20.96 -5.42
C VAL A 33 9.56 20.66 -4.31
N ILE A 34 9.73 19.40 -3.90
CA ILE A 34 10.69 18.97 -2.86
C ILE A 34 12.11 19.42 -3.20
N ASN A 35 12.52 19.32 -4.47
CA ASN A 35 13.88 19.70 -4.91
C ASN A 35 14.14 21.23 -4.90
N ARG A 36 13.10 22.05 -4.70
CA ARG A 36 13.15 23.51 -4.71
C ARG A 36 12.97 24.15 -3.34
N LEU A 37 12.67 23.36 -2.29
CA LEU A 37 12.41 23.87 -0.95
C LEU A 37 13.59 23.63 -0.02
N GLU A 38 14.03 24.69 0.67
CA GLU A 38 15.09 24.62 1.70
C GLU A 38 14.76 23.60 2.82
N ASN A 39 13.47 23.33 3.05
CA ASN A 39 12.95 22.42 4.08
C ASN A 39 12.25 21.16 3.51
N ALA A 40 12.76 20.60 2.42
CA ALA A 40 12.27 19.38 1.77
C ALA A 40 11.84 18.26 2.74
N ARG A 41 12.64 18.00 3.79
CA ARG A 41 12.37 16.94 4.79
C ARG A 41 11.08 17.16 5.57
N VAL A 42 10.82 18.39 6.02
CA VAL A 42 9.61 18.71 6.82
C VAL A 42 8.35 18.53 5.98
N VAL A 43 8.41 18.92 4.70
CA VAL A 43 7.29 18.74 3.77
C VAL A 43 7.00 17.26 3.54
N ILE A 44 8.04 16.42 3.34
CA ILE A 44 7.87 14.97 3.21
C ILE A 44 7.25 14.36 4.48
N ILE A 45 7.72 14.76 5.67
CA ILE A 45 7.19 14.27 6.94
C ILE A 45 5.70 14.60 7.08
N ILE A 46 5.33 15.87 6.87
CA ILE A 46 3.93 16.32 6.97
C ILE A 46 3.06 15.61 5.93
N PHE A 47 3.55 15.47 4.72
CA PHE A 47 2.83 14.75 3.67
C PHE A 47 2.61 13.28 4.01
N VAL A 48 3.66 12.53 4.35
CA VAL A 48 3.54 11.10 4.68
C VAL A 48 2.62 10.92 5.87
N LEU A 49 2.75 11.76 6.91
CA LEU A 49 1.86 11.74 8.06
C LEU A 49 0.40 11.93 7.65
N THR A 50 0.09 12.96 6.87
CA THR A 50 -1.29 13.29 6.48
C THR A 50 -1.87 12.28 5.49
N ALA A 51 -1.14 11.95 4.42
CA ALA A 51 -1.57 11.02 3.38
C ALA A 51 -1.75 9.60 3.93
N ALA A 52 -0.75 9.07 4.65
CA ALA A 52 -0.84 7.72 5.22
C ALA A 52 -1.93 7.64 6.30
N THR A 53 -2.09 8.66 7.15
CA THR A 53 -3.15 8.69 8.16
C THR A 53 -4.53 8.74 7.51
N ALA A 54 -4.73 9.55 6.47
CA ALA A 54 -6.00 9.62 5.76
C ALA A 54 -6.33 8.27 5.09
N ALA A 55 -5.40 7.74 4.31
CA ALA A 55 -5.53 6.46 3.61
C ALA A 55 -5.86 5.30 4.56
N LEU A 56 -4.99 5.12 5.57
CA LEU A 56 -5.18 4.07 6.56
C LEU A 56 -6.40 4.30 7.43
N GLY A 57 -6.76 5.55 7.72
CA GLY A 57 -7.98 5.89 8.45
C GLY A 57 -9.23 5.44 7.70
N ILE A 58 -9.33 5.73 6.41
CA ILE A 58 -10.45 5.31 5.56
C ILE A 58 -10.53 3.78 5.51
N ILE A 59 -9.41 3.11 5.24
CA ILE A 59 -9.34 1.64 5.21
C ILE A 59 -9.72 1.04 6.57
N THR A 60 -9.28 1.64 7.67
CA THR A 60 -9.57 1.15 9.04
C THR A 60 -11.04 1.28 9.37
N VAL A 61 -11.68 2.39 9.00
CA VAL A 61 -13.12 2.57 9.17
C VAL A 61 -13.88 1.53 8.34
N ALA A 62 -13.50 1.33 7.08
CA ALA A 62 -14.11 0.29 6.23
C ALA A 62 -13.93 -1.11 6.82
N ALA A 63 -12.72 -1.43 7.31
CA ALA A 63 -12.41 -2.71 7.95
C ALA A 63 -13.19 -2.92 9.26
N TYR A 64 -13.37 -1.87 10.07
CA TYR A 64 -14.18 -1.91 11.29
C TYR A 64 -15.65 -2.22 10.96
N LEU A 65 -16.23 -1.51 9.99
CA LEU A 65 -17.60 -1.74 9.53
C LEU A 65 -17.78 -3.14 8.94
N ALA A 66 -16.76 -3.64 8.22
CA ALA A 66 -16.74 -4.99 7.66
C ALA A 66 -16.41 -6.09 8.68
N LYS A 67 -16.05 -5.74 9.93
CA LYS A 67 -15.56 -6.67 10.98
C LYS A 67 -14.32 -7.48 10.55
N LEU A 68 -13.40 -6.84 9.83
CA LEU A 68 -12.14 -7.40 9.32
C LEU A 68 -10.91 -6.65 9.86
N PRO A 69 -10.68 -6.59 11.19
CA PRO A 69 -9.61 -5.76 11.78
C PRO A 69 -8.19 -6.18 11.38
N LEU A 70 -8.00 -7.45 11.01
CA LEU A 70 -6.69 -8.00 10.64
C LEU A 70 -6.23 -7.65 9.22
N LEU A 71 -6.97 -6.79 8.52
CA LEU A 71 -6.50 -6.22 7.26
C LEU A 71 -5.40 -5.16 7.48
N PHE A 72 -5.38 -4.52 8.64
CA PHE A 72 -4.50 -3.37 8.91
C PHE A 72 -3.00 -3.67 9.03
N PRO A 73 -2.54 -4.74 9.73
CA PRO A 73 -1.13 -4.92 10.02
C PRO A 73 -0.20 -4.94 8.78
N PRO A 74 -0.55 -5.60 7.65
CA PRO A 74 0.27 -5.55 6.45
C PRO A 74 0.07 -4.26 5.64
N LEU A 75 -1.06 -3.57 5.78
CA LEU A 75 -1.37 -2.37 4.97
C LEU A 75 -0.65 -1.11 5.47
N ALA A 76 -0.38 -0.98 6.77
CA ALA A 76 0.31 0.21 7.28
C ALA A 76 1.73 0.39 6.72
N PRO A 77 2.60 -0.64 6.71
CA PRO A 77 3.91 -0.55 6.05
C PRO A 77 3.79 -0.40 4.51
N SER A 78 2.72 -0.93 3.90
CA SER A 78 2.44 -0.74 2.47
C SER A 78 2.14 0.72 2.14
N ALA A 79 1.30 1.36 2.95
CA ALA A 79 0.99 2.78 2.85
C ALA A 79 2.26 3.63 3.04
N PHE A 80 3.10 3.27 4.01
CA PHE A 80 4.38 3.95 4.18
C PHE A 80 5.24 3.90 2.92
N ILE A 81 5.45 2.72 2.31
CA ILE A 81 6.24 2.59 1.07
C ILE A 81 5.60 3.40 -0.07
N LEU A 82 4.27 3.30 -0.24
CA LEU A 82 3.54 4.01 -1.28
C LEU A 82 3.64 5.53 -1.15
N PHE A 83 3.61 6.07 0.08
CA PHE A 83 3.61 7.52 0.31
C PHE A 83 5.00 8.12 0.53
N TYR A 84 5.96 7.33 1.01
CA TYR A 84 7.33 7.81 1.28
C TYR A 84 8.27 7.58 0.09
N THR A 85 8.15 6.44 -0.59
CA THR A 85 9.01 6.05 -1.71
C THR A 85 8.19 5.62 -2.94
N PRO A 86 7.32 6.49 -3.48
CA PRO A 86 6.37 6.13 -4.55
C PRO A 86 7.04 5.66 -5.85
N MET A 87 8.28 6.08 -6.10
CA MET A 87 9.06 5.69 -7.28
C MET A 87 9.86 4.39 -7.10
N ALA A 88 9.84 3.78 -5.91
CA ALA A 88 10.54 2.53 -5.69
C ALA A 88 9.82 1.37 -6.41
N VAL A 89 10.59 0.39 -6.89
CA VAL A 89 10.04 -0.85 -7.49
C VAL A 89 9.11 -1.58 -6.52
N THR A 90 9.39 -1.46 -5.22
CA THR A 90 8.60 -2.03 -4.13
C THR A 90 7.27 -1.32 -3.91
N ALA A 91 7.12 -0.07 -4.37
CA ALA A 91 5.87 0.68 -4.34
C ALA A 91 5.01 0.45 -5.57
N SER A 92 5.55 -0.17 -6.64
CA SER A 92 4.77 -0.41 -7.87
C SER A 92 3.50 -1.22 -7.57
N PRO A 93 2.36 -0.90 -8.21
CA PRO A 93 1.06 -1.49 -7.85
C PRO A 93 1.05 -2.98 -8.15
N ARG A 94 1.81 -3.37 -9.17
CA ARG A 94 2.08 -4.75 -9.53
C ARG A 94 2.77 -5.50 -8.39
N SER A 95 3.88 -4.96 -7.85
CA SER A 95 4.59 -5.58 -6.74
C SER A 95 3.69 -5.70 -5.52
N VAL A 96 2.98 -4.63 -5.16
CA VAL A 96 2.05 -4.59 -4.03
C VAL A 96 0.95 -5.66 -4.20
N LEU A 97 0.22 -5.64 -5.31
CA LEU A 97 -0.91 -6.55 -5.52
C LEU A 97 -0.49 -8.03 -5.61
N LEU A 98 0.56 -8.33 -6.41
CA LEU A 98 1.03 -9.70 -6.58
C LEU A 98 1.61 -10.27 -5.30
N SER A 99 2.44 -9.48 -4.59
CA SER A 99 3.04 -9.94 -3.34
C SER A 99 1.98 -10.25 -2.29
N HIS A 100 0.96 -9.41 -2.10
CA HIS A 100 -0.11 -9.71 -1.14
C HIS A 100 -0.92 -10.93 -1.55
N GLY A 101 -1.25 -11.08 -2.84
CA GLY A 101 -1.91 -12.29 -3.34
C GLY A 101 -1.10 -13.56 -3.09
N LEU A 102 0.20 -13.52 -3.37
CA LEU A 102 1.14 -14.61 -3.09
C LEU A 102 1.28 -14.85 -1.59
N GLY A 103 1.29 -13.80 -0.78
CA GLY A 103 1.36 -13.87 0.68
C GLY A 103 0.17 -14.63 1.26
N VAL A 104 -1.05 -14.32 0.82
CA VAL A 104 -2.24 -15.09 1.23
C VAL A 104 -2.10 -16.54 0.79
N ALA A 105 -1.75 -16.78 -0.47
CA ALA A 105 -1.65 -18.12 -1.04
C ALA A 105 -0.62 -18.99 -0.29
N ILE A 106 0.60 -18.48 -0.07
CA ILE A 106 1.68 -19.24 0.55
C ILE A 106 1.42 -19.50 2.03
N GLY A 107 0.79 -18.56 2.75
CA GLY A 107 0.46 -18.77 4.15
C GLY A 107 -0.69 -19.76 4.36
N ILE A 108 -1.72 -19.71 3.51
CA ILE A 108 -2.78 -20.74 3.52
C ILE A 108 -2.19 -22.10 3.14
N LEU A 109 -1.36 -22.16 2.08
CA LEU A 109 -0.72 -23.39 1.65
C LEU A 109 0.13 -24.01 2.76
N SER A 110 1.00 -23.21 3.39
CA SER A 110 1.84 -23.64 4.51
C SER A 110 0.99 -24.19 5.66
N LEU A 111 -0.08 -23.48 6.02
CA LEU A 111 -1.00 -23.92 7.06
C LEU A 111 -1.66 -25.26 6.72
N ARG A 112 -2.18 -25.40 5.50
CA ARG A 112 -2.87 -26.62 5.06
C ARG A 112 -1.92 -27.82 4.99
N LEU A 113 -0.70 -27.63 4.48
CA LEU A 113 0.32 -28.68 4.46
C LEU A 113 0.69 -29.13 5.87
N CYS A 114 0.90 -28.18 6.80
CA CYS A 114 1.22 -28.51 8.18
C CYS A 114 0.05 -29.17 8.94
N VAL A 115 -1.21 -28.83 8.62
CA VAL A 115 -2.38 -29.53 9.15
C VAL A 115 -2.40 -30.99 8.69
N LEU A 116 -2.01 -31.28 7.44
CA LEU A 116 -1.90 -32.66 6.95
C LEU A 116 -0.78 -33.43 7.66
N LEU A 117 0.34 -32.77 7.96
CA LEU A 117 1.47 -33.37 8.70
C LEU A 117 1.16 -33.59 10.19
N TRP A 118 0.38 -32.69 10.80
CA TRP A 118 0.02 -32.74 12.22
C TRP A 118 -1.48 -32.55 12.46
N PRO A 119 -2.33 -33.55 12.17
CA PRO A 119 -3.78 -33.36 12.20
C PRO A 119 -4.36 -33.03 13.59
N HIS A 120 -3.66 -33.41 14.67
CA HIS A 120 -4.13 -33.28 16.06
C HIS A 120 -3.56 -32.03 16.76
N SER A 121 -2.89 -31.15 16.00
CA SER A 121 -2.21 -29.97 16.52
C SER A 121 -3.13 -28.77 16.79
N GLY A 122 -4.40 -28.81 16.38
CA GLY A 122 -5.32 -27.68 16.53
C GLY A 122 -5.00 -26.48 15.63
N LEU A 123 -4.16 -26.64 14.59
CA LEU A 123 -3.71 -25.56 13.70
C LEU A 123 -4.83 -24.84 12.92
N LEU A 124 -6.06 -25.35 12.89
CA LEU A 124 -7.17 -24.62 12.26
C LEU A 124 -7.80 -23.57 13.18
N ASP A 125 -7.55 -23.63 14.49
CA ASP A 125 -7.98 -22.60 15.43
C ASP A 125 -6.91 -21.48 15.50
N PRO A 126 -7.23 -20.24 15.07
CA PRO A 126 -6.29 -19.11 15.12
C PRO A 126 -5.85 -18.72 16.54
N GLN A 127 -6.59 -19.12 17.59
CA GLN A 127 -6.24 -18.83 18.98
C GLN A 127 -5.14 -19.76 19.53
N VAL A 128 -4.93 -20.93 18.90
CA VAL A 128 -3.95 -21.90 19.36
C VAL A 128 -2.55 -21.48 18.94
N MET A 129 -1.71 -21.12 19.91
CA MET A 129 -0.28 -20.86 19.70
C MET A 129 0.56 -21.99 20.28
N ASN A 130 0.96 -22.94 19.43
CA ASN A 130 1.84 -24.05 19.80
C ASN A 130 3.09 -24.09 18.91
N TRP A 131 4.02 -24.99 19.21
CA TRP A 131 5.27 -25.10 18.46
C TRP A 131 5.04 -25.41 16.97
N HIS A 132 4.01 -26.20 16.63
CA HIS A 132 3.65 -26.46 15.23
C HIS A 132 3.28 -25.16 14.50
N ARG A 133 2.52 -24.27 15.15
CA ARG A 133 2.17 -22.96 14.57
C ARG A 133 3.39 -22.08 14.35
N ILE A 134 4.36 -22.12 15.27
CA ILE A 134 5.64 -21.41 15.08
C ILE A 134 6.33 -21.90 13.80
N VAL A 135 6.33 -23.22 13.55
CA VAL A 135 6.88 -23.79 12.31
C VAL A 135 6.10 -23.33 11.08
N VAL A 136 4.76 -23.34 11.12
CA VAL A 136 3.93 -22.84 10.00
C VAL A 136 4.25 -21.39 9.68
N ILE A 137 4.33 -20.54 10.70
CA ILE A 137 4.66 -19.12 10.57
C ILE A 137 6.05 -18.95 9.94
N ALA A 138 7.05 -19.65 10.46
CA ALA A 138 8.43 -19.52 10.00
C ALA A 138 8.58 -19.97 8.53
N ILE A 139 8.00 -21.12 8.17
CA ILE A 139 8.02 -21.63 6.79
C ILE A 139 7.25 -20.69 5.86
N SER A 140 6.06 -20.23 6.25
CA SER A 140 5.24 -19.32 5.43
C SER A 140 5.96 -18.03 5.12
N THR A 141 6.46 -17.35 6.15
CA THR A 141 7.12 -16.04 6.01
C THR A 141 8.47 -16.15 5.30
N GLY A 142 9.25 -17.20 5.58
CA GLY A 142 10.51 -17.49 4.87
C GLY A 142 10.28 -17.84 3.40
N ALA A 143 9.29 -18.69 3.09
CA ALA A 143 8.91 -19.01 1.73
C ALA A 143 8.44 -17.77 0.97
N MET A 144 7.68 -16.88 1.63
CA MET A 144 7.23 -15.62 1.04
C MET A 144 8.41 -14.70 0.68
N ALA A 145 9.43 -14.61 1.54
CA ALA A 145 10.63 -13.84 1.25
C ALA A 145 11.33 -14.31 -0.04
N VAL A 146 11.46 -15.62 -0.22
CA VAL A 146 12.04 -16.22 -1.43
C VAL A 146 11.12 -16.00 -2.64
N LEU A 147 9.81 -16.21 -2.47
CA LEU A 147 8.83 -16.13 -3.56
C LEU A 147 8.75 -14.73 -4.18
N MET A 148 8.87 -13.67 -3.38
CA MET A 148 8.94 -12.30 -3.88
C MET A 148 10.12 -12.05 -4.82
N ILE A 149 11.27 -12.67 -4.52
CA ILE A 149 12.48 -12.58 -5.34
C ILE A 149 12.26 -13.34 -6.65
N LEU A 150 11.78 -14.58 -6.56
CA LEU A 150 11.52 -15.44 -7.72
C LEU A 150 10.49 -14.83 -8.68
N MET A 151 9.42 -14.26 -8.13
CA MET A 151 8.31 -13.67 -8.89
C MET A 151 8.54 -12.20 -9.26
N ARG A 152 9.68 -11.63 -8.87
CA ARG A 152 10.08 -10.23 -9.13
C ARG A 152 9.00 -9.23 -8.69
N CYS A 153 8.43 -9.46 -7.52
CA CYS A 153 7.37 -8.64 -6.92
C CYS A 153 7.74 -8.29 -5.48
N ILE A 154 8.95 -7.79 -5.26
CA ILE A 154 9.46 -7.46 -3.93
C ILE A 154 8.57 -6.38 -3.33
N HIS A 155 7.88 -6.73 -2.26
CA HIS A 155 7.11 -5.80 -1.43
C HIS A 155 7.08 -6.38 -0.01
N PRO A 156 8.07 -6.03 0.83
CA PRO A 156 8.26 -6.62 2.15
C PRO A 156 7.01 -6.69 3.05
N PRO A 157 6.07 -5.72 3.03
CA PRO A 157 4.84 -5.80 3.82
C PRO A 157 4.00 -7.06 3.56
N ALA A 158 4.10 -7.69 2.38
CA ALA A 158 3.40 -8.93 2.09
C ALA A 158 3.90 -10.14 2.88
N ALA A 159 5.09 -10.09 3.49
CA ALA A 159 5.52 -11.10 4.46
C ALA A 159 4.59 -11.13 5.69
N ALA A 160 4.09 -9.97 6.13
CA ALA A 160 3.09 -9.91 7.21
C ALA A 160 1.73 -10.49 6.76
N THR A 161 1.37 -10.37 5.47
CA THR A 161 0.20 -11.07 4.91
C THR A 161 0.36 -12.58 4.99
N ALA A 162 1.53 -13.11 4.62
CA ALA A 162 1.83 -14.54 4.73
C ALA A 162 1.82 -15.04 6.18
N LEU A 163 2.31 -14.23 7.12
CA LEU A 163 2.20 -14.48 8.56
C LEU A 163 0.74 -14.61 9.00
N ILE A 164 -0.11 -13.64 8.67
CA ILE A 164 -1.53 -13.62 9.08
C ILE A 164 -2.31 -14.78 8.45
N ALA A 165 -2.01 -15.11 7.20
CA ALA A 165 -2.53 -16.29 6.53
C ALA A 165 -2.14 -17.58 7.26
N ALA A 166 -0.86 -17.72 7.65
CA ALA A 166 -0.35 -18.85 8.41
C ALA A 166 -0.93 -18.94 9.83
N LEU A 167 -1.35 -17.82 10.41
CA LEU A 167 -2.10 -17.77 11.68
C LEU A 167 -3.56 -18.27 11.54
N GLY A 168 -4.06 -18.47 10.32
CA GLY A 168 -5.41 -18.98 10.07
C GLY A 168 -6.50 -17.90 9.99
N TYR A 169 -6.13 -16.62 9.92
CA TYR A 169 -7.08 -15.51 9.89
C TYR A 169 -7.69 -15.22 8.50
N PHE A 170 -7.24 -15.92 7.46
CA PHE A 170 -7.84 -15.94 6.12
C PHE A 170 -8.56 -17.27 5.86
N ALA A 171 -9.44 -17.66 6.78
CA ALA A 171 -10.21 -18.91 6.68
C ALA A 171 -11.36 -18.82 5.67
N THR A 172 -11.86 -17.60 5.42
CA THR A 172 -13.04 -17.37 4.57
C THR A 172 -12.68 -16.56 3.31
N PRO A 173 -13.36 -16.80 2.17
CA PRO A 173 -13.15 -16.02 0.95
C PRO A 173 -13.36 -14.52 1.15
N ILE A 174 -14.29 -14.12 2.04
CA ILE A 174 -14.57 -12.70 2.28
C ILE A 174 -13.42 -11.98 2.99
N GLN A 175 -12.68 -12.65 3.87
CA GLN A 175 -11.47 -12.08 4.49
C GLN A 175 -10.36 -11.88 3.47
N ILE A 176 -10.19 -12.84 2.54
CA ILE A 176 -9.21 -12.76 1.45
C ILE A 176 -9.56 -11.62 0.50
N LEU A 177 -10.82 -11.58 0.04
CA LEU A 177 -11.31 -10.52 -0.83
C LEU A 177 -11.25 -9.16 -0.14
N GLY A 178 -11.55 -9.08 1.15
CA GLY A 178 -11.43 -7.85 1.93
C GLY A 178 -10.00 -7.32 1.96
N LEU A 179 -9.00 -8.19 2.14
CA LEU A 179 -7.60 -7.79 2.04
C LEU A 179 -7.25 -7.28 0.66
N LEU A 180 -7.56 -8.05 -0.38
CA LEU A 180 -7.20 -7.68 -1.75
C LEU A 180 -7.91 -6.39 -2.18
N ALA A 181 -9.17 -6.20 -1.77
CA ALA A 181 -9.90 -4.96 -1.98
C ALA A 181 -9.24 -3.79 -1.25
N ALA A 182 -8.81 -3.96 0.01
CA ALA A 182 -8.11 -2.93 0.75
C ALA A 182 -6.74 -2.58 0.12
N VAL A 183 -6.01 -3.57 -0.39
CA VAL A 183 -4.77 -3.35 -1.15
C VAL A 183 -5.03 -2.55 -2.43
N VAL A 184 -6.04 -2.94 -3.21
CA VAL A 184 -6.44 -2.21 -4.43
C VAL A 184 -6.85 -0.79 -4.08
N PHE A 185 -7.65 -0.60 -3.02
CA PHE A 185 -8.09 0.71 -2.59
C PHE A 185 -6.91 1.59 -2.16
N LEU A 186 -5.95 1.05 -1.41
CA LEU A 186 -4.73 1.77 -1.03
C LEU A 186 -3.90 2.19 -2.26
N ILE A 187 -3.78 1.31 -3.25
CA ILE A 187 -3.13 1.62 -4.53
C ILE A 187 -3.87 2.77 -5.24
N LEU A 188 -5.21 2.74 -5.25
CA LEU A 188 -6.02 3.80 -5.88
C LEU A 188 -5.87 5.13 -5.16
N GLU A 189 -5.80 5.15 -3.82
CA GLU A 189 -5.51 6.37 -3.05
C GLU A 189 -4.13 6.94 -3.38
N ALA A 190 -3.11 6.09 -3.46
CA ALA A 190 -1.77 6.50 -3.87
C ALA A 190 -1.76 7.06 -5.30
N LEU A 191 -2.37 6.35 -6.24
CA LEU A 191 -2.51 6.80 -7.64
C LEU A 191 -3.24 8.14 -7.75
N PHE A 192 -4.34 8.30 -7.02
CA PHE A 192 -5.11 9.54 -6.97
C PHE A 192 -4.29 10.71 -6.46
N LEU A 193 -3.47 10.48 -5.42
CA LEU A 193 -2.61 11.53 -4.85
C LEU A 193 -1.43 11.90 -5.75
N TYR A 194 -0.85 10.95 -6.48
CA TYR A 194 0.33 11.21 -7.32
C TYR A 194 0.00 11.63 -8.75
N GLY A 195 -1.18 11.26 -9.29
CA GLY A 195 -1.64 11.73 -10.60
C GLY A 195 -0.85 11.22 -11.82
N TYR A 196 0.12 10.32 -11.65
CA TYR A 196 0.94 9.77 -12.74
C TYR A 196 0.57 8.31 -13.02
N TRP A 197 -0.07 8.08 -14.16
CA TRP A 197 -0.46 6.75 -14.65
C TRP A 197 0.65 6.07 -15.48
N GLU A 198 1.55 6.85 -16.08
CA GLU A 198 2.51 6.39 -17.11
C GLU A 198 3.82 5.82 -16.52
N GLU A 199 4.33 6.36 -15.39
CA GLU A 199 5.62 5.94 -14.81
C GLU A 199 5.50 4.84 -13.73
N PHE A 200 4.28 4.60 -13.22
CA PHE A 200 4.03 3.59 -12.19
C PHE A 200 3.91 2.16 -12.75
N LEU A 201 3.81 2.04 -14.08
CA LEU A 201 3.93 0.81 -14.83
C LEU A 201 5.41 0.52 -15.12
N ILE A 202 6.16 0.11 -14.10
CA ILE A 202 7.47 -0.50 -14.35
C ILE A 202 7.24 -1.73 -15.23
N PRO A 203 7.78 -1.79 -16.46
CA PRO A 203 7.53 -2.90 -17.37
C PRO A 203 8.00 -4.22 -16.76
N PHE A 204 7.29 -5.31 -17.05
CA PHE A 204 7.80 -6.66 -16.82
C PHE A 204 9.21 -6.78 -17.43
N GLY A 205 10.24 -6.92 -16.59
CA GLY A 205 11.60 -7.15 -17.06
C GLY A 205 12.56 -5.96 -16.98
N GLY A 206 12.21 -4.86 -16.31
CA GLY A 206 13.22 -3.86 -15.91
C GLY A 206 14.36 -4.52 -15.11
N PRO A 207 15.61 -4.03 -15.23
CA PRO A 207 16.75 -4.61 -14.54
C PRO A 207 16.50 -4.68 -13.02
N ILE A 208 16.98 -5.76 -12.41
CA ILE A 208 16.91 -5.98 -10.97
C ILE A 208 17.79 -4.90 -10.33
N GLN A 209 17.22 -3.74 -10.01
CA GLN A 209 17.97 -2.70 -9.30
C GLN A 209 18.19 -3.19 -7.86
N GLY A 210 19.35 -3.79 -7.60
CA GLY A 210 19.74 -4.24 -6.26
C GLY A 210 20.37 -5.65 -6.16
N LEU A 211 20.66 -6.32 -7.28
CA LEU A 211 21.57 -7.48 -7.32
C LEU A 211 22.74 -7.21 -8.28
#